data_AF-A0A2H0XXY2-F1
#
_entry.id   AF-A0A2H0XXY2-F1
#
_cell.length_a   1.000
_cell.length_b   1.000
_cell.length_c   1.000
_cell.angle_alpha   90.00
_cell.angle_beta   90.00
_cell.angle_gamma   90.00
#
_symmetry.space_group_name_H-M   'P 1'
#
loop_
_entity.id
_entity.type
_entity.pdbx_description
1 polymer ?
#
loop_
_entity_poly.entity_id
_entity_poly.type
_entity_poly.pdbx_seq_one_letter_code
_entity_poly.pdbx_strand_id
1 'polypeptide(L)' 'MNYQDSENNSIDSDKGFGALVGGGFSFDLGGTRILLNLNYSFRKVEDDDYQIIGFSVGGLF' A
#
# COMPACT_ATOMS: atom_id res chain seq x y z
N MET A 1 -40.59 -16.55 -24.26
CA MET A 1 -40.58 -15.86 -22.95
C MET A 1 -39.13 -15.72 -22.55
N ASN A 2 -38.55 -14.52 -22.68
CA ASN A 2 -37.20 -14.21 -22.23
C ASN A 2 -37.32 -13.65 -20.81
N TYR A 3 -36.78 -14.37 -19.83
CA TYR A 3 -36.58 -13.84 -18.48
C TYR A 3 -35.21 -13.15 -18.47
N GLN A 4 -35.20 -11.83 -18.65
CA GLN A 4 -34.04 -11.01 -18.32
C GLN A 4 -34.14 -10.73 -16.82
N ASP A 5 -33.44 -11.55 -16.03
CA ASP A 5 -33.25 -11.26 -14.62
C ASP A 5 -32.37 -10.00 -14.53
N SER A 6 -32.98 -8.90 -14.11
CA SER A 6 -32.24 -7.71 -13.71
C SER A 6 -31.69 -8.01 -12.32
N GLU A 7 -30.62 -8.80 -12.26
CA GLU A 7 -29.81 -8.90 -11.05
C GLU A 7 -29.34 -7.48 -10.72
N ASN A 8 -30.01 -6.89 -9.74
CA ASN A 8 -29.52 -5.78 -8.96
C ASN A 8 -28.20 -6.25 -8.32
N ASN A 9 -27.11 -6.19 -9.09
CA ASN A 9 -25.76 -6.24 -8.59
C ASN A 9 -25.59 -4.99 -7.74
N SER A 10 -26.02 -5.09 -6.48
CA SER A 10 -25.54 -4.23 -5.42
C SER A 10 -24.03 -4.32 -5.50
N ILE A 11 -23.40 -3.31 -6.09
CA ILE A 11 -21.96 -3.14 -6.08
C ILE A 11 -21.63 -2.85 -4.62
N ASP A 12 -21.47 -3.91 -3.82
CA ASP A 12 -20.95 -3.80 -2.48
C ASP A 12 -19.49 -3.41 -2.64
N SER A 13 -19.20 -2.15 -2.31
CA SER A 13 -17.87 -1.60 -2.39
C SER A 13 -17.31 -1.65 -0.98
N ASP A 14 -16.55 -2.71 -0.69
CA ASP A 14 -15.89 -2.92 0.59
C ASP A 14 -15.07 -1.69 0.96
N LYS A 15 -15.49 -0.99 2.02
CA LYS A 15 -14.83 0.24 2.46
C LYS A 15 -13.67 -0.13 3.37
N GLY A 16 -12.45 0.15 2.91
CA GLY A 16 -11.24 0.00 3.71
C GLY A 16 -10.62 1.33 4.10
N PHE A 17 -9.89 1.34 5.22
CA PHE A 17 -9.01 2.45 5.62
C PHE A 17 -7.60 1.92 5.90
N GLY A 18 -6.61 2.79 5.84
CA GLY A 18 -5.23 2.40 6.12
C GLY A 18 -4.38 3.57 6.57
N ALA A 19 -3.30 3.24 7.25
CA ALA A 19 -2.27 4.17 7.68
C ALA A 19 -0.91 3.69 7.18
N LEU A 20 -0.07 4.63 6.75
CA LEU A 20 1.29 4.35 6.33
C LEU A 20 2.22 5.27 7.12
N VAL A 21 3.24 4.68 7.73
CA VAL A 21 4.30 5.38 8.42
C VAL A 21 5.64 4.84 7.94
N GLY A 22 6.60 5.72 7.73
CA GLY A 22 7.90 5.33 7.21
C GLY A 22 8.97 6.33 7.57
N GLY A 23 10.21 5.85 7.55
CA GLY A 23 11.41 6.63 7.80
C GLY A 23 12.51 6.22 6.84
N GLY A 24 13.33 7.19 6.46
CA GLY A 24 14.46 6.99 5.57
C GLY A 24 15.74 7.56 6.14
N PHE A 25 16.86 6.91 5.79
CA PHE A 25 18.20 7.43 6.05
C PHE A 25 18.97 7.53 4.74
N SER A 26 19.73 8.62 4.58
CA SER A 26 20.58 8.82 3.42
C SER A 26 22.05 8.90 3.80
N PHE A 27 22.89 8.13 3.12
CA PHE A 27 24.35 8.19 3.23
C PHE A 27 24.94 8.83 1.98
N ASP A 28 25.72 9.89 2.16
CA ASP A 28 26.44 10.54 1.08
C ASP A 28 27.84 9.93 0.93
N LEU A 29 28.18 9.48 -0.28
CA LEU A 29 29.49 8.91 -0.62
C LEU A 29 30.34 9.85 -1.48
N GLY A 30 30.03 11.16 -1.47
CA GLY A 30 30.84 12.19 -2.13
C GLY A 30 30.60 12.32 -3.63
N GLY A 31 29.50 11.78 -4.13
CA GLY A 31 29.14 11.79 -5.56
C GLY A 31 27.98 10.84 -5.88
N THR A 32 27.73 9.88 -5.01
CA THR A 32 26.54 9.03 -5.04
C THR A 32 25.91 9.01 -3.65
N ARG A 33 24.59 9.13 -3.59
CA ARG A 33 23.84 9.07 -2.32
C ARG A 33 23.06 7.78 -2.25
N ILE A 34 23.33 6.97 -1.23
CA ILE A 34 22.54 5.77 -0.91
C ILE A 34 21.36 6.19 -0.03
N LEU A 35 20.17 5.75 -0.39
CA LEU A 35 18.94 5.93 0.35
C LEU A 35 18.47 4.57 0.87
N LEU A 36 18.23 4.48 2.18
CA LEU A 36 17.57 3.36 2.82
C LEU A 36 16.21 3.84 3.31
N ASN A 37 15.12 3.15 2.96
CA ASN A 37 13.80 3.48 3.50
C ASN A 37 13.13 2.24 4.07
N LEU A 38 12.55 2.41 5.26
CA LEU A 38 11.69 1.44 5.91
C LEU A 38 10.28 2.02 5.99
N ASN A 39 9.28 1.25 5.56
CA ASN A 39 7.88 1.63 5.56
C ASN A 39 7.08 0.55 6.28
N TYR A 40 6.13 0.96 7.08
CA TYR A 40 5.13 0.10 7.69
C TYR A 40 3.75 0.60 7.29
N SER A 41 2.96 -0.28 6.69
CA SER A 41 1.59 0.02 6.32
C SER A 41 0.63 -0.93 7.02
N PHE A 42 -0.39 -0.33 7.63
CA PHE A 42 -1.54 -1.02 8.18
C PHE A 42 -2.75 -0.73 7.29
N ARG A 43 -3.43 -1.76 6.81
CA ARG A 43 -4.66 -1.62 6.02
C ARG A 43 -5.73 -2.51 6.62
N LYS A 44 -6.88 -1.92 6.90
CA LYS A 44 -8.08 -2.63 7.32
C LYS A 44 -9.12 -2.57 6.21
N VAL A 45 -9.54 -3.73 5.72
CA VAL A 45 -10.63 -3.85 4.74
C VAL A 45 -11.66 -4.74 5.40
N GLU A 46 -12.77 -4.12 5.83
CA GLU A 46 -13.84 -4.81 6.57
C GLU A 46 -13.31 -5.60 7.78
N ASP A 47 -13.36 -6.93 7.73
CA ASP A 47 -12.91 -7.85 8.79
C ASP A 47 -11.44 -8.30 8.65
N ASP A 48 -10.76 -7.94 7.56
CA ASP A 48 -9.37 -8.31 7.32
C ASP A 48 -8.40 -7.19 7.71
N ASP A 49 -7.43 -7.54 8.55
CA ASP A 49 -6.30 -6.69 8.92
C ASP A 49 -5.03 -7.12 8.16
N TYR A 50 -4.48 -6.23 7.34
CA TYR A 50 -3.25 -6.44 6.58
C TYR A 50 -2.12 -5.56 7.13
N GLN A 51 -1.00 -6.20 7.46
CA GLN A 51 0.21 -5.53 7.93
C GLN A 51 1.36 -5.83 6.97
N ILE A 52 1.97 -4.79 6.43
CA ILE A 52 3.07 -4.93 5.47
C ILE A 52 4.25 -4.10 5.94
N ILE A 53 5.42 -4.73 6.03
CA ILE A 53 6.71 -4.06 6.23
C ILE A 53 7.42 -4.04 4.88
N GLY A 54 7.72 -2.84 4.39
CA GLY A 54 8.49 -2.60 3.17
C GLY A 54 9.89 -2.08 3.52
N PHE A 55 10.90 -2.66 2.90
CA PHE A 55 12.26 -2.13 2.90
C PHE A 55 12.67 -1.81 1.47
N SER A 56 13.36 -0.68 1.27
CA SER A 56 13.87 -0.29 -0.04
C SER A 56 15.27 0.32 0.07
N VAL A 57 16.08 0.08 -0.95
CA VAL A 57 17.41 0.66 -1.12
C VAL A 57 17.45 1.33 -2.48
N GLY A 58 17.95 2.57 -2.52
CA GLY A 58 18.11 3.33 -3.76
C GLY A 58 19.45 4.05 -3.80
N GLY A 59 19.87 4.46 -4.99
CA GLY A 59 21.02 5.33 -5.22
C GLY A 59 20.63 6.54 -6.05
N LEU A 60 21.13 7.72 -5.70
CA LEU A 60 21.19 8.89 -6.58
C LEU A 60 22.63 9.09 -7.05
N PHE A 61 22.81 9.22 -8.35
CA PHE A 61 24.09 9.44 -9.03
C PHE A 61 24.00 10.68 -9.92
#